data_AF-A0A5C6AF08-F1
#
_entry.id   AF-A0A5C6AF08-F1
#
_cell.length_a   1.000
_cell.length_b   1.000
_cell.length_c   1.000
_cell.angle_alpha   90.00
_cell.angle_beta   90.00
_cell.angle_gamma   90.00
#
_symmetry.space_group_name_H-M   'P 1'
#
loop_
_entity.id
_entity.type
_entity.pdbx_description
1 polymer ?
#
loop_
_entity_poly.entity_id
_entity_poly.type
_entity_poly.pdbx_seq_one_letter_code
_entity_poly.pdbx_strand_id
1 'polypeptide(L)'
;MSLRGPVQTGLSILSALALTAPAGQAATVVLANHTATATTVEVLSAAGGAETRRIAPGESTPFFSASPLSVALGSGLNRRVESLAADAVYRLATVRVGDHSGVELRRIALMGEAMAPPNAAAWQNGAGRADAPVRVLLCVDEEEPTIDRLWQARLTARLKAASAIMQRHSGVRFEPAGFQFWKSDNSVTQFTQSLGEFEHAVSPPPGTLAIGFTSQYQVQLGRQHMGGTRGPLRGHILLREWSPRVSEAERVELLVHELGHYLGAGHSPEPTSVMRPVLGDRPVRLRGEVIRFDPVNTLAIAMIGEEVRRRGVRDLGNITLARRERLQHVYTTLSALTPGEPAGVALLRRLAAVGGGPIAAAGIDEDQGGAVSDEDRSEAAASAVVAAITQAAASSRKRDLGDRLTGDALADALVRAGAGATSDPRGLLLGLGVALDDVGGLKINPRTTAAAERIESDRDRRQRLNVLGRPTARGRHDLLKHFVVSAALAALVGEKEANLWGVGKELADATREGGSGFSFADLAADRAGVRFARAVLSGSPPVAGIATSFRLDNYLPPIEGLEEGLPLADVIKRFGGKGDPRFDAQIAEIDRRIDALPAYSLLRLGLP
;
A
#
# COMPACT_ATOMS: atom_id res chain seq x y z
N MET A 1 56.20 41.48 -58.07
CA MET A 1 56.94 41.14 -56.82
C MET A 1 55.98 41.38 -55.66
N SER A 2 55.89 40.43 -54.73
CA SER A 2 55.04 40.43 -53.52
C SER A 2 53.52 40.33 -53.72
N LEU A 3 52.74 39.61 -52.91
CA LEU A 3 52.94 38.61 -51.86
C LEU A 3 51.54 38.00 -51.64
N ARG A 4 51.46 36.68 -51.44
CA ARG A 4 50.23 35.97 -51.05
C ARG A 4 49.78 36.40 -49.64
N GLY A 5 48.48 36.63 -49.45
CA GLY A 5 47.82 36.73 -48.14
C GLY A 5 46.46 36.02 -48.19
N PRO A 6 46.06 35.25 -47.16
CA PRO A 6 44.95 34.32 -47.25
C PRO A 6 43.58 34.98 -47.03
N VAL A 7 42.58 34.40 -47.68
CA VAL A 7 41.14 34.72 -47.55
C VAL A 7 40.68 34.39 -46.14
N GLN A 8 40.21 35.39 -45.39
CA GLN A 8 39.40 35.20 -44.19
C GLN A 8 37.95 34.97 -44.60
N THR A 9 37.51 33.71 -44.59
CA THR A 9 36.10 33.35 -44.57
C THR A 9 35.55 33.61 -43.17
N GLY A 10 34.72 34.65 -43.03
CA GLY A 10 33.90 34.86 -41.84
C GLY A 10 32.84 33.78 -41.74
N LEU A 11 33.11 32.75 -40.94
CA LEU A 11 32.13 31.72 -40.60
C LEU A 11 31.22 32.26 -39.51
N SER A 12 30.05 32.78 -39.88
CA SER A 12 28.97 33.06 -38.94
C SER A 12 28.51 31.73 -38.31
N ILE A 13 28.93 31.48 -37.06
CA ILE A 13 28.43 30.37 -36.27
C ILE A 13 26.97 30.69 -35.90
N LEU A 14 26.04 30.22 -36.74
CA LEU A 14 24.66 30.00 -36.30
C LEU A 14 24.69 28.82 -35.34
N SER A 15 24.72 29.13 -34.03
CA SER A 15 24.40 28.17 -32.99
C SER A 15 22.96 27.71 -33.21
N ALA A 16 22.79 26.61 -33.95
CA ALA A 16 21.54 25.87 -33.95
C ALA A 16 21.36 25.33 -32.52
N LEU A 17 20.56 26.05 -31.71
CA LEU A 17 19.92 25.46 -30.56
C LEU A 17 19.13 24.26 -31.10
N ALA A 18 19.67 23.06 -30.91
CA ALA A 18 18.91 21.84 -31.05
C ALA A 18 17.82 21.91 -29.97
N LEU A 19 16.64 22.39 -30.35
CA LEU A 19 15.42 22.20 -29.59
C LEU A 19 15.24 20.70 -29.45
N THR A 20 15.68 20.15 -28.32
CA THR A 20 15.35 18.79 -27.92
C THR A 20 13.85 18.72 -27.86
N ALA A 21 13.23 18.07 -28.84
CA ALA A 21 11.80 17.77 -28.78
C ALA A 21 11.52 17.09 -27.43
N PRO A 22 10.47 17.49 -26.70
CA PRO A 22 10.14 16.84 -25.44
C PRO A 22 9.99 15.34 -25.69
N ALA A 23 10.67 14.52 -24.88
CA ALA A 23 10.53 13.06 -24.94
C ALA A 23 9.05 12.74 -24.71
N GLY A 24 8.37 12.29 -25.77
CA GLY A 24 6.92 12.16 -25.74
C GLY A 24 6.43 11.02 -24.87
N GLN A 25 5.23 11.22 -24.32
CA GLN A 25 4.54 10.27 -23.47
C GLN A 25 3.54 9.46 -24.31
N ALA A 26 3.75 8.15 -24.45
CA ALA A 26 2.68 7.30 -24.97
C ALA A 26 1.66 7.04 -23.85
N ALA A 27 0.40 7.37 -24.07
CA ALA A 27 -0.69 6.97 -23.19
C ALA A 27 -0.88 5.45 -23.23
N THR A 28 -1.47 4.90 -22.17
CA THR A 28 -1.68 3.47 -22.00
C THR A 28 -3.16 3.16 -21.96
N VAL A 29 -3.64 2.19 -22.75
CA VAL A 29 -5.00 1.67 -22.61
C VAL A 29 -4.94 0.17 -22.40
N VAL A 30 -5.69 -0.32 -21.41
CA VAL A 30 -5.80 -1.76 -21.16
C VAL A 30 -7.15 -2.27 -21.61
N LEU A 31 -7.17 -3.29 -22.44
CA LEU A 31 -8.37 -4.03 -22.81
C LEU A 31 -8.33 -5.40 -22.12
N ALA A 32 -9.32 -5.68 -21.27
CA ALA A 32 -9.48 -6.94 -20.58
C ALA A 32 -10.66 -7.73 -21.14
N ASN A 33 -10.45 -8.99 -21.48
CA ASN A 33 -11.53 -9.83 -22.00
C ASN A 33 -12.25 -10.58 -20.87
N HIS A 34 -13.45 -10.13 -20.50
CA HIS A 34 -14.33 -10.81 -19.54
C HIS A 34 -15.44 -11.63 -20.22
N THR A 35 -15.30 -11.93 -21.50
CA THR A 35 -16.18 -12.88 -22.20
C THR A 35 -15.68 -14.31 -22.04
N ALA A 36 -16.55 -15.29 -22.31
CA ALA A 36 -16.21 -16.71 -22.21
C ALA A 36 -15.30 -17.21 -23.36
N THR A 37 -15.13 -16.44 -24.42
CA THR A 37 -14.37 -16.82 -25.63
C THR A 37 -13.31 -15.79 -25.98
N ALA A 38 -12.32 -16.18 -26.77
CA ALA A 38 -11.33 -15.22 -27.23
C ALA A 38 -12.01 -14.18 -28.13
N THR A 39 -11.78 -12.90 -27.84
CA THR A 39 -12.35 -11.78 -28.60
C THR A 39 -11.26 -11.13 -29.44
N THR A 40 -11.53 -10.96 -30.74
CA THR A 40 -10.66 -10.17 -31.63
C THR A 40 -11.12 -8.73 -31.60
N VAL A 41 -10.19 -7.83 -31.31
CA VAL A 41 -10.40 -6.38 -31.34
C VAL A 41 -9.46 -5.76 -32.37
N GLU A 42 -9.95 -4.75 -33.07
CA GLU A 42 -9.14 -3.94 -33.97
C GLU A 42 -8.97 -2.55 -33.33
N VAL A 43 -7.74 -2.20 -32.97
CA VAL A 43 -7.39 -0.93 -32.33
C VAL A 43 -6.87 0.02 -33.41
N LEU A 44 -7.56 1.14 -33.58
CA LEU A 44 -7.31 2.15 -34.60
C LEU A 44 -6.62 3.35 -33.96
N SER A 45 -5.53 3.82 -34.57
CA SER A 45 -4.83 5.04 -34.19
C SER A 45 -5.22 6.20 -35.09
N ALA A 46 -5.47 7.37 -34.49
CA ALA A 46 -5.73 8.61 -35.22
C ALA A 46 -4.56 9.05 -36.13
N ALA A 47 -3.33 8.57 -35.87
CA ALA A 47 -2.16 8.84 -36.71
C ALA A 47 -2.12 8.00 -38.01
N GLY A 48 -3.13 7.17 -38.27
CA GLY A 48 -3.17 6.31 -39.45
C GLY A 48 -2.45 4.98 -39.21
N GLY A 49 -3.06 4.12 -38.39
CA GLY A 49 -2.60 2.75 -38.15
C GLY A 49 -3.70 1.90 -37.53
N ALA A 50 -3.69 0.60 -37.81
CA ALA A 50 -4.63 -0.36 -37.25
C ALA A 50 -3.86 -1.59 -36.75
N GLU A 51 -4.16 -2.03 -35.53
CA GLU A 51 -3.60 -3.25 -34.96
C GLU A 51 -4.75 -4.19 -34.56
N THR A 52 -4.74 -5.40 -35.12
CA THR A 52 -5.68 -6.44 -34.74
C THR A 52 -5.07 -7.33 -33.66
N ARG A 53 -5.76 -7.47 -32.53
CA ARG A 53 -5.33 -8.28 -31.38
C ARG A 53 -6.42 -9.26 -30.97
N ARG A 54 -6.06 -10.53 -30.86
CA ARG A 54 -6.90 -11.56 -30.24
C ARG A 54 -6.58 -11.62 -28.75
N ILE A 55 -7.57 -11.39 -27.90
CA ILE A 55 -7.43 -11.37 -26.43
C ILE A 55 -8.14 -12.60 -25.86
N ALA A 56 -7.42 -13.46 -25.15
CA ALA A 56 -7.97 -14.69 -24.58
C ALA A 56 -8.90 -14.40 -23.38
N PRO A 57 -9.80 -15.33 -23.00
CA PRO A 57 -10.64 -15.17 -21.81
C PRO A 57 -9.85 -14.88 -20.53
N GLY A 58 -10.20 -13.80 -19.86
CA GLY A 58 -9.54 -13.29 -18.65
C GLY A 58 -8.13 -12.73 -18.89
N GLU A 59 -7.73 -12.47 -20.13
CA GLU A 59 -6.48 -11.79 -20.45
C GLU A 59 -6.66 -10.26 -20.44
N SER A 60 -5.67 -9.55 -19.91
CA SER A 60 -5.57 -8.09 -19.94
C SER A 60 -4.38 -7.68 -20.81
N THR A 61 -4.65 -6.93 -21.87
CA THR A 61 -3.63 -6.52 -22.85
C THR A 61 -3.47 -4.99 -22.88
N PRO A 62 -2.27 -4.45 -22.66
CA PRO A 62 -1.99 -3.03 -22.81
C PRO A 62 -1.73 -2.64 -24.27
N PHE A 63 -2.15 -1.43 -24.63
CA PHE A 63 -1.85 -0.74 -25.87
C PHE A 63 -1.18 0.59 -25.54
N PHE A 64 -0.11 0.91 -26.25
CA PHE A 64 0.69 2.12 -26.03
C PHE A 64 0.58 3.00 -27.27
N SER A 65 0.14 4.26 -27.11
CA SER A 65 0.02 5.18 -28.24
C SER A 65 0.22 6.62 -27.82
N ALA A 66 0.93 7.38 -28.67
CA ALA A 66 1.05 8.83 -28.55
C ALA A 66 -0.17 9.56 -29.16
N SER A 67 -0.98 8.86 -29.95
CA SER A 67 -2.16 9.42 -30.62
C SER A 67 -3.44 8.74 -30.15
N PRO A 68 -4.59 9.44 -30.18
CA PRO A 68 -5.87 8.89 -29.76
C PRO A 68 -6.18 7.53 -30.37
N LEU A 69 -6.59 6.59 -29.52
CA LEU A 69 -7.00 5.25 -29.94
C LEU A 69 -8.52 5.13 -29.95
N SER A 70 -9.03 4.32 -30.87
CA SER A 70 -10.41 3.81 -30.86
C SER A 70 -10.37 2.30 -31.04
N VAL A 71 -11.40 1.59 -30.56
CA VAL A 71 -11.55 0.16 -30.79
C VAL A 71 -12.74 -0.10 -31.69
N ALA A 72 -12.53 -0.95 -32.70
CA ALA A 72 -13.61 -1.49 -33.51
C ALA A 72 -14.00 -2.88 -33.00
N LEU A 73 -15.29 -3.05 -32.69
CA LEU A 73 -15.90 -4.29 -32.25
C LEU A 73 -16.93 -4.79 -33.26
N GLY A 74 -17.00 -6.11 -33.44
CA GLY A 74 -17.91 -6.74 -34.41
C GLY A 74 -17.40 -6.73 -35.85
N SER A 75 -18.24 -7.17 -36.78
CA SER A 75 -17.90 -7.29 -38.21
C SER A 75 -19.06 -6.85 -39.10
N GLY A 76 -18.75 -6.39 -40.32
CA GLY A 76 -19.76 -5.99 -41.31
C GLY A 76 -20.62 -4.82 -40.85
N LEU A 77 -21.94 -4.91 -41.04
CA LEU A 77 -22.91 -3.86 -40.69
C LEU A 77 -23.04 -3.60 -39.18
N ASN A 78 -22.55 -4.51 -38.33
CA ASN A 78 -22.57 -4.40 -36.87
C ASN A 78 -21.23 -3.90 -36.30
N ARG A 79 -20.29 -3.44 -37.15
CA ARG A 79 -19.01 -2.89 -36.71
C ARG A 79 -19.24 -1.57 -35.99
N ARG A 80 -18.89 -1.52 -34.70
CA ARG A 80 -18.95 -0.33 -33.86
C ARG A 80 -17.55 0.17 -33.57
N VAL A 81 -17.31 1.46 -33.74
CA VAL A 81 -16.03 2.10 -33.40
C VAL A 81 -16.26 3.00 -32.20
N GLU A 82 -15.52 2.76 -31.13
CA GLU A 82 -15.64 3.49 -29.87
C GLU A 82 -14.30 4.12 -29.49
N SER A 83 -14.30 5.41 -29.17
CA SER A 83 -13.09 6.12 -28.75
C SER A 83 -12.65 5.71 -27.34
N LEU A 84 -11.35 5.58 -27.16
CA LEU A 84 -10.73 5.22 -25.89
C LEU A 84 -10.23 6.47 -25.17
N ALA A 85 -10.33 6.47 -23.85
CA ALA A 85 -9.70 7.46 -22.99
C ALA A 85 -8.24 7.05 -22.75
N ALA A 86 -7.34 8.05 -22.72
CA ALA A 86 -5.96 7.83 -22.31
C ALA A 86 -5.92 7.28 -20.87
N ASP A 87 -4.95 6.41 -20.61
CA ASP A 87 -4.63 5.88 -19.27
C ASP A 87 -5.79 5.16 -18.57
N ALA A 88 -6.63 4.54 -19.38
CA ALA A 88 -7.85 3.89 -18.94
C ALA A 88 -7.80 2.38 -19.13
N VAL A 89 -8.65 1.71 -18.34
CA VAL A 89 -8.88 0.27 -18.44
C VAL A 89 -10.33 0.03 -18.87
N TYR A 90 -10.51 -0.91 -19.79
CA TYR A 90 -11.79 -1.32 -20.32
C TYR A 90 -11.95 -2.84 -20.23
N ARG A 91 -13.19 -3.28 -20.03
CA ARG A 91 -13.58 -4.69 -20.14
C ARG A 91 -14.45 -4.93 -21.36
N LEU A 92 -14.17 -6.01 -22.07
CA LEU A 92 -15.06 -6.61 -23.06
C LEU A 92 -16.02 -7.54 -22.30
N ALA A 93 -17.32 -7.25 -22.38
CA ALA A 93 -18.36 -8.01 -21.69
C ALA A 93 -19.37 -8.56 -22.70
N THR A 94 -19.86 -9.78 -22.46
CA THR A 94 -20.94 -10.35 -23.26
C THR A 94 -22.25 -9.67 -22.91
N VAL A 95 -22.96 -9.18 -23.92
CA VAL A 95 -24.31 -8.60 -23.79
C VAL A 95 -25.29 -9.48 -24.55
N ARG A 96 -26.43 -9.79 -23.94
CA ARG A 96 -27.53 -10.51 -24.60
C ARG A 96 -28.67 -9.55 -24.86
N VAL A 97 -29.15 -9.52 -26.10
CA VAL A 97 -30.34 -8.77 -26.51
C VAL A 97 -31.25 -9.75 -27.25
N GLY A 98 -32.32 -10.21 -26.58
CA GLY A 98 -33.12 -11.35 -27.04
C GLY A 98 -32.26 -12.62 -27.16
N ASP A 99 -32.37 -13.32 -28.29
CA ASP A 99 -31.59 -14.54 -28.59
C ASP A 99 -30.16 -14.27 -29.10
N HIS A 100 -29.78 -13.00 -29.28
CA HIS A 100 -28.48 -12.64 -29.83
C HIS A 100 -27.49 -12.25 -28.73
N SER A 101 -26.28 -12.82 -28.77
CA SER A 101 -25.16 -12.42 -27.92
C SER A 101 -24.15 -11.57 -28.69
N GLY A 102 -23.84 -10.39 -28.17
CA GLY A 102 -22.79 -9.50 -28.67
C GLY A 102 -21.70 -9.24 -27.62
N VAL A 103 -20.70 -8.45 -28.02
CA VAL A 103 -19.65 -7.95 -27.12
C VAL A 103 -19.80 -6.44 -27.00
N GLU A 104 -19.76 -5.94 -25.77
CA GLU A 104 -19.76 -4.52 -25.46
C GLU A 104 -18.46 -4.14 -24.75
N LEU A 105 -17.95 -2.95 -25.05
CA LEU A 105 -16.85 -2.35 -24.32
C LEU A 105 -17.39 -1.53 -23.14
N ARG A 106 -16.87 -1.78 -21.93
CA ARG A 106 -17.20 -0.98 -20.75
C ARG A 106 -15.94 -0.49 -20.07
N ARG A 107 -15.84 0.82 -19.83
CA ARG A 107 -14.75 1.39 -19.04
C ARG A 107 -14.85 0.91 -17.58
N ILE A 108 -13.74 0.50 -16.98
CA ILE A 108 -13.65 0.22 -15.54
C ILE A 108 -13.30 1.54 -14.84
N ALA A 109 -14.16 1.96 -13.91
CA ALA A 109 -13.95 3.17 -13.12
C ALA A 109 -12.90 2.93 -12.03
N LEU A 110 -11.95 3.86 -11.90
CA LEU A 110 -11.01 3.87 -10.78
C LEU A 110 -11.56 4.74 -9.64
N MET A 111 -11.22 4.41 -8.39
CA MET A 111 -11.65 5.19 -7.24
C MET A 111 -11.13 6.63 -7.28
N GLY A 112 -12.03 7.58 -7.02
CA GLY A 112 -11.74 9.02 -7.05
C GLY A 112 -11.63 9.62 -8.46
N GLU A 113 -11.77 8.82 -9.52
CA GLU A 113 -11.77 9.31 -10.89
C GLU A 113 -13.13 9.91 -11.28
N ALA A 114 -13.13 11.09 -11.91
CA ALA A 114 -14.29 11.59 -12.63
C ALA A 114 -14.43 10.88 -13.99
N MET A 115 -15.55 10.21 -14.24
CA MET A 115 -15.81 9.51 -15.50
C MET A 115 -16.15 10.49 -16.64
N ALA A 116 -15.13 11.20 -17.13
CA ALA A 116 -15.25 12.07 -18.29
C ALA A 116 -15.23 11.26 -19.60
N PRO A 117 -15.89 11.77 -20.67
CA PRO A 117 -15.79 11.19 -22.00
C PRO A 117 -14.34 11.20 -22.53
N PRO A 118 -13.98 10.31 -23.46
CA PRO A 118 -12.66 10.30 -24.10
C PRO A 118 -12.28 11.68 -24.63
N ASN A 119 -11.15 12.22 -24.16
CA ASN A 119 -10.64 13.52 -24.59
C ASN A 119 -9.36 13.32 -25.42
N ALA A 120 -9.40 13.72 -26.70
CA ALA A 120 -8.25 13.65 -27.59
C ALA A 120 -7.04 14.46 -27.08
N ALA A 121 -7.28 15.56 -26.37
CA ALA A 121 -6.21 16.41 -25.83
C ALA A 121 -5.43 15.76 -24.66
N ALA A 122 -5.96 14.69 -24.05
CA ALA A 122 -5.26 13.92 -23.02
C ALA A 122 -4.17 13.01 -23.60
N TRP A 123 -4.14 12.82 -24.92
CA TRP A 123 -3.14 12.03 -25.61
C TRP A 123 -1.95 12.93 -25.97
N GLN A 124 -0.82 12.74 -25.30
CA GLN A 124 0.37 13.54 -25.54
C GLN A 124 1.14 13.00 -26.74
N ASN A 125 1.43 13.87 -27.71
CA ASN A 125 2.29 13.52 -28.84
C ASN A 125 3.76 13.68 -28.46
N GLY A 126 4.55 12.63 -28.64
CA GLY A 126 5.97 12.81 -28.90
C GLY A 126 6.73 11.50 -29.10
N ALA A 127 7.97 11.63 -29.56
CA ALA A 127 8.87 10.52 -29.76
C ALA A 127 9.63 10.23 -28.46
N GLY A 128 9.37 9.09 -27.83
CA GLY A 128 10.23 8.56 -26.76
C GLY A 128 11.52 7.96 -27.35
N ARG A 129 12.52 7.66 -26.49
CA ARG A 129 13.67 6.85 -26.92
C ARG A 129 13.21 5.45 -27.36
N ALA A 130 14.06 4.75 -28.11
CA ALA A 130 13.87 3.33 -28.40
C ALA A 130 13.77 2.54 -27.08
N ASP A 131 12.86 1.55 -27.05
CA ASP A 131 12.57 0.75 -25.87
C ASP A 131 13.84 0.07 -25.31
N ALA A 132 14.37 0.63 -24.21
CA ALA A 132 15.55 0.10 -23.54
C ALA A 132 15.16 -1.01 -22.53
N PRO A 133 15.87 -2.16 -22.51
CA PRO A 133 15.64 -3.19 -21.51
C PRO A 133 16.14 -2.74 -20.13
N VAL A 134 15.57 -3.32 -19.07
CA VAL A 134 16.11 -3.28 -17.73
C VAL A 134 17.21 -4.34 -17.64
N ARG A 135 18.43 -3.90 -17.33
CA ARG A 135 19.59 -4.77 -17.15
C ARG A 135 19.49 -5.44 -15.77
N VAL A 136 19.77 -6.73 -15.70
CA VAL A 136 19.61 -7.55 -14.49
C VAL A 136 20.93 -8.22 -14.11
N LEU A 137 21.40 -7.94 -12.90
CA LEU A 137 22.48 -8.68 -12.26
C LEU A 137 21.84 -9.88 -11.51
N LEU A 138 22.17 -11.10 -11.93
CA LEU A 138 21.64 -12.31 -11.31
C LEU A 138 22.59 -12.80 -10.22
N CYS A 139 22.09 -12.91 -9.00
CA CYS A 139 22.90 -13.25 -7.85
C CYS A 139 22.44 -14.54 -7.18
N VAL A 140 23.38 -15.30 -6.63
CA VAL A 140 23.10 -16.46 -5.75
C VAL A 140 23.93 -16.35 -4.48
N ASP A 141 23.46 -16.98 -3.40
CA ASP A 141 24.26 -17.16 -2.19
C ASP A 141 25.26 -18.32 -2.34
N GLU A 142 26.14 -18.48 -1.36
CA GLU A 142 27.15 -19.55 -1.32
C GLU A 142 26.54 -20.94 -1.15
N GLU A 143 25.27 -21.02 -0.74
CA GLU A 143 24.49 -22.25 -0.59
C GLU A 143 23.99 -22.81 -1.93
N GLU A 144 24.15 -22.10 -3.05
CA GLU A 144 23.82 -22.62 -4.38
C GLU A 144 24.63 -23.90 -4.69
N PRO A 145 23.97 -25.06 -4.81
CA PRO A 145 24.68 -26.35 -4.83
C PRO A 145 25.30 -26.69 -6.19
N THR A 146 24.99 -25.94 -7.25
CA THR A 146 25.45 -26.24 -8.61
C THR A 146 26.59 -25.34 -9.07
N ILE A 147 27.41 -25.85 -9.99
CA ILE A 147 28.51 -25.07 -10.58
C ILE A 147 27.99 -23.87 -11.39
N ASP A 148 28.83 -22.83 -11.52
CA ASP A 148 28.56 -21.57 -12.23
C ASP A 148 27.75 -21.73 -13.51
N ARG A 149 28.22 -22.58 -14.43
CA ARG A 149 27.58 -22.76 -15.72
C ARG A 149 26.12 -23.23 -15.62
N LEU A 150 25.78 -24.04 -14.62
CA LEU A 150 24.46 -24.65 -14.49
C LEU A 150 23.44 -23.68 -13.90
N TRP A 151 23.76 -23.03 -12.77
CA TRP A 151 22.83 -22.08 -12.17
C TRP A 151 22.66 -20.84 -13.05
N GLN A 152 23.73 -20.34 -13.70
CA GLN A 152 23.65 -19.19 -14.60
C GLN A 152 22.72 -19.47 -15.78
N ALA A 153 22.81 -20.66 -16.39
CA ALA A 153 21.93 -21.08 -17.47
C ALA A 153 20.47 -21.21 -16.99
N ARG A 154 20.25 -21.82 -15.82
CA ARG A 154 18.93 -22.00 -15.20
C ARG A 154 18.25 -20.65 -14.92
N LEU A 155 18.93 -19.75 -14.22
CA LEU A 155 18.38 -18.44 -13.85
C LEU A 155 18.21 -17.52 -15.08
N THR A 156 19.09 -17.62 -16.06
CA THR A 156 18.91 -16.91 -17.35
C THR A 156 17.65 -17.37 -18.07
N ALA A 157 17.41 -18.69 -18.14
CA ALA A 157 16.21 -19.24 -18.76
C ALA A 157 14.94 -18.80 -17.99
N ARG A 158 14.97 -18.82 -16.66
CA ARG A 158 13.88 -18.36 -15.80
C ARG A 158 13.58 -16.87 -15.99
N LEU A 159 14.62 -16.02 -15.98
CA LEU A 159 14.48 -14.59 -16.24
C LEU A 159 13.89 -14.33 -17.63
N LYS A 160 14.36 -15.06 -18.66
CA LYS A 160 13.81 -14.93 -20.02
C LYS A 160 12.32 -15.27 -20.09
N ALA A 161 11.89 -16.33 -19.40
CA ALA A 161 10.48 -16.71 -19.34
C ALA A 161 9.62 -15.64 -18.62
N ALA A 162 10.07 -15.17 -17.46
CA ALA A 162 9.39 -14.10 -16.73
C ALA A 162 9.37 -12.78 -17.53
N SER A 163 10.50 -12.41 -18.14
CA SER A 163 10.66 -11.23 -19.00
C SER A 163 9.68 -11.24 -20.18
N ALA A 164 9.45 -12.39 -20.82
CA ALA A 164 8.46 -12.52 -21.88
C ALA A 164 7.02 -12.28 -21.39
N ILE A 165 6.69 -12.65 -20.14
CA ILE A 165 5.39 -12.36 -19.53
C ILE A 165 5.30 -10.86 -19.19
N MET A 166 6.31 -10.31 -18.53
CA MET A 166 6.38 -8.89 -18.19
C MET A 166 6.29 -8.01 -19.43
N GLN A 167 6.96 -8.37 -20.53
CA GLN A 167 6.89 -7.63 -21.78
C GLN A 167 5.47 -7.59 -22.36
N ARG A 168 4.69 -8.67 -22.24
CA ARG A 168 3.30 -8.67 -22.73
C ARG A 168 2.39 -7.72 -21.93
N HIS A 169 2.61 -7.59 -20.62
CA HIS A 169 1.73 -6.81 -19.74
C HIS A 169 2.23 -5.40 -19.39
N SER A 170 3.52 -5.12 -19.57
CA SER A 170 4.13 -3.81 -19.27
C SER A 170 4.91 -3.23 -20.44
N GLY A 171 5.23 -4.06 -21.44
CA GLY A 171 6.18 -3.81 -22.50
C GLY A 171 7.65 -3.82 -22.08
N VAL A 172 7.97 -3.85 -20.77
CA VAL A 172 9.34 -3.89 -20.25
C VAL A 172 9.98 -5.25 -20.52
N ARG A 173 11.21 -5.23 -21.03
CA ARG A 173 12.09 -6.40 -21.13
C ARG A 173 13.14 -6.35 -20.05
N PHE A 174 13.36 -7.49 -19.41
CA PHE A 174 14.46 -7.72 -18.47
C PHE A 174 15.51 -8.62 -19.14
N GLU A 175 16.78 -8.23 -19.05
CA GLU A 175 17.89 -8.91 -19.70
C GLU A 175 19.05 -9.14 -18.73
N PRO A 176 19.67 -10.33 -18.73
CA PRO A 176 20.84 -10.59 -17.90
C PRO A 176 22.01 -9.72 -18.34
N ALA A 177 22.68 -9.12 -17.36
CA ALA A 177 23.81 -8.23 -17.54
C ALA A 177 25.08 -8.72 -16.83
N GLY A 178 24.93 -9.63 -15.86
CA GLY A 178 26.04 -10.22 -15.15
C GLY A 178 25.56 -11.25 -14.12
N PHE A 179 26.54 -11.86 -13.46
CA PHE A 179 26.34 -12.89 -12.45
C PHE A 179 27.23 -12.58 -11.25
N GLN A 180 26.75 -12.79 -10.03
CA GLN A 180 27.51 -12.52 -8.82
C GLN A 180 27.13 -13.48 -7.68
N PHE A 181 28.10 -13.85 -6.86
CA PHE A 181 27.85 -14.48 -5.57
C PHE A 181 27.82 -13.43 -4.46
N TRP A 182 26.97 -13.64 -3.47
CA TRP A 182 27.11 -12.97 -2.18
C TRP A 182 27.27 -14.01 -1.07
N LYS A 183 27.89 -13.59 0.03
CA LYS A 183 28.02 -14.41 1.23
C LYS A 183 26.86 -14.09 2.15
N SER A 184 26.11 -15.10 2.54
CA SER A 184 24.88 -14.99 3.32
C SER A 184 25.06 -15.52 4.75
N ASP A 185 24.38 -14.93 5.71
CA ASP A 185 24.41 -15.38 7.09
C ASP A 185 23.29 -16.40 7.31
N ASN A 186 23.68 -17.69 7.36
CA ASN A 186 22.79 -18.81 7.59
C ASN A 186 22.04 -18.77 8.94
N SER A 187 22.43 -17.90 9.87
CA SER A 187 21.68 -17.69 11.12
C SER A 187 20.47 -16.75 10.94
N VAL A 188 20.43 -15.98 9.85
CA VAL A 188 19.36 -15.03 9.54
C VAL A 188 18.15 -15.77 8.94
N THR A 189 17.12 -15.96 9.76
CA THR A 189 15.91 -16.68 9.34
C THR A 189 14.79 -15.76 8.84
N GLN A 190 14.83 -14.47 9.19
CA GLN A 190 13.84 -13.47 8.78
C GLN A 190 14.13 -12.92 7.38
N PHE A 191 13.15 -13.02 6.47
CA PHE A 191 13.31 -12.60 5.06
C PHE A 191 13.77 -11.13 4.92
N THR A 192 13.21 -10.22 5.72
CA THR A 192 13.55 -8.78 5.67
C THR A 192 15.00 -8.51 6.04
N GLN A 193 15.57 -9.31 6.94
CA GLN A 193 16.98 -9.22 7.30
C GLN A 193 17.85 -9.80 6.16
N SER A 194 17.47 -10.93 5.57
CA SER A 194 18.16 -11.50 4.39
C SER A 194 18.16 -10.54 3.19
N LEU A 195 17.06 -9.81 2.97
CA LEU A 195 17.00 -8.78 1.92
C LEU A 195 17.95 -7.61 2.23
N GLY A 196 18.01 -7.15 3.48
CA GLY A 196 18.94 -6.10 3.89
C GLY A 196 20.41 -6.53 3.77
N GLU A 197 20.72 -7.78 4.08
CA GLU A 197 22.04 -8.36 3.88
C GLU A 197 22.41 -8.37 2.39
N PHE A 198 21.51 -8.86 1.53
CA PHE A 198 21.71 -8.86 0.08
C PHE A 198 21.95 -7.45 -0.47
N GLU A 199 21.17 -6.47 -0.01
CA GLU A 199 21.32 -5.05 -0.37
C GLU A 199 22.68 -4.48 0.03
N HIS A 200 23.20 -4.89 1.20
CA HIS A 200 24.51 -4.47 1.68
C HIS A 200 25.65 -5.15 0.91
N ALA A 201 25.50 -6.45 0.63
CA ALA A 201 26.54 -7.25 0.00
C ALA A 201 26.66 -7.03 -1.52
N VAL A 202 25.55 -6.68 -2.19
CA VAL A 202 25.49 -6.51 -3.64
C VAL A 202 25.11 -5.08 -4.00
N SER A 203 26.07 -4.35 -4.57
CA SER A 203 25.83 -3.01 -5.13
C SER A 203 25.74 -3.09 -6.66
N PRO A 204 24.52 -3.14 -7.26
CA PRO A 204 24.38 -3.20 -8.71
C PRO A 204 24.86 -1.90 -9.38
N PRO A 205 25.40 -1.98 -10.61
CA PRO A 205 25.73 -0.79 -11.38
C PRO A 205 24.51 0.14 -11.57
N PRO A 206 24.71 1.46 -11.72
CA PRO A 206 23.61 2.40 -11.95
C PRO A 206 22.68 1.95 -13.10
N GLY A 207 21.37 1.94 -12.85
CA GLY A 207 20.36 1.52 -13.82
C GLY A 207 20.24 0.01 -14.04
N THR A 208 20.93 -0.80 -13.22
CA THR A 208 20.82 -2.27 -13.18
C THR A 208 20.00 -2.71 -11.97
N LEU A 209 19.15 -3.72 -12.16
CA LEU A 209 18.39 -4.40 -11.11
C LEU A 209 19.17 -5.63 -10.63
N ALA A 210 19.45 -5.74 -9.33
CA ALA A 210 19.96 -6.97 -8.73
C ALA A 210 18.80 -7.88 -8.34
N ILE A 211 18.86 -9.16 -8.75
CA ILE A 211 17.92 -10.19 -8.32
C ILE A 211 18.73 -11.30 -7.66
N GLY A 212 18.57 -11.44 -6.34
CA GLY A 212 19.19 -12.49 -5.54
C GLY A 212 18.29 -13.72 -5.42
N PHE A 213 18.87 -14.90 -5.54
CA PHE A 213 18.22 -16.18 -5.30
C PHE A 213 18.94 -16.88 -4.14
N THR A 214 18.31 -16.92 -2.97
CA THR A 214 18.89 -17.56 -1.78
C THR A 214 18.47 -19.02 -1.68
N SER A 215 19.45 -19.91 -1.51
CA SER A 215 19.28 -21.36 -1.33
C SER A 215 19.28 -21.77 0.15
N GLN A 216 19.12 -20.84 1.10
CA GLN A 216 18.96 -21.17 2.51
C GLN A 216 17.63 -21.92 2.76
N TYR A 217 17.68 -23.25 2.70
CA TYR A 217 16.54 -24.13 2.90
C TYR A 217 16.16 -24.23 4.40
N GLN A 218 15.11 -23.54 4.83
CA GLN A 218 14.43 -23.89 6.09
C GLN A 218 12.96 -24.24 5.83
N VAL A 219 12.62 -25.52 6.00
CA VAL A 219 11.25 -26.02 5.92
C VAL A 219 10.53 -25.67 7.23
N GLN A 220 9.90 -24.51 7.29
CA GLN A 220 8.95 -24.15 8.35
C GLN A 220 7.53 -24.37 7.85
N LEU A 221 6.69 -25.08 8.62
CA LEU A 221 5.26 -25.22 8.31
C LEU A 221 4.54 -23.89 8.56
N GLY A 222 3.96 -23.29 7.51
CA GLY A 222 3.17 -22.05 7.62
C GLY A 222 3.24 -21.17 6.37
N ARG A 223 2.58 -19.99 6.42
CA ARG A 223 2.71 -18.95 5.38
C ARG A 223 4.14 -18.40 5.41
N GLN A 224 4.86 -18.49 4.29
CA GLN A 224 6.24 -17.99 4.17
C GLN A 224 6.33 -16.83 3.19
N HIS A 225 7.23 -15.89 3.48
CA HIS A 225 7.56 -14.80 2.57
C HIS A 225 8.66 -15.28 1.60
N MET A 226 8.27 -15.54 0.35
CA MET A 226 9.12 -16.21 -0.65
C MET A 226 9.89 -15.26 -1.57
N GLY A 227 9.51 -14.00 -1.60
CA GLY A 227 10.10 -12.97 -2.44
C GLY A 227 9.77 -11.59 -1.91
N GLY A 228 10.57 -10.60 -2.31
CA GLY A 228 10.31 -9.23 -1.91
C GLY A 228 11.28 -8.22 -2.50
N THR A 229 10.80 -6.99 -2.55
CA THR A 229 11.55 -5.80 -2.93
C THR A 229 11.21 -4.65 -1.99
N ARG A 230 12.08 -3.64 -1.89
CA ARG A 230 11.81 -2.40 -1.15
C ARG A 230 10.85 -1.49 -1.89
N GLY A 231 9.99 -1.97 -2.77
CA GLY A 231 8.99 -1.22 -3.53
C GLY A 231 9.41 -0.83 -4.95
N PRO A 232 8.58 -0.02 -5.64
CA PRO A 232 8.72 0.16 -7.08
C PRO A 232 10.06 0.79 -7.48
N LEU A 233 10.64 0.26 -8.55
CA LEU A 233 11.88 0.69 -9.18
C LEU A 233 13.12 0.69 -8.26
N ARG A 234 13.06 0.03 -7.09
CA ARG A 234 14.24 -0.14 -6.23
C ARG A 234 15.21 -1.15 -6.83
N GLY A 235 16.49 -0.98 -6.52
CA GLY A 235 17.60 -1.68 -7.18
C GLY A 235 17.71 -3.17 -6.88
N HIS A 236 16.89 -3.72 -5.98
CA HIS A 236 17.06 -5.07 -5.44
C HIS A 236 15.73 -5.82 -5.31
N ILE A 237 15.77 -7.11 -5.69
CA ILE A 237 14.75 -8.12 -5.42
C ILE A 237 15.47 -9.33 -4.81
N LEU A 238 14.92 -9.89 -3.74
CA LEU A 238 15.38 -11.18 -3.19
C LEU A 238 14.28 -12.22 -3.35
N LEU A 239 14.67 -13.43 -3.74
CA LEU A 239 13.81 -14.59 -3.91
C LEU A 239 14.39 -15.77 -3.13
N ARG A 240 13.55 -16.48 -2.38
CA ARG A 240 13.91 -17.76 -1.77
C ARG A 240 13.73 -18.88 -2.80
N GLU A 241 14.78 -19.66 -3.04
CA GLU A 241 14.66 -20.90 -3.80
C GLU A 241 13.83 -21.91 -2.97
N TRP A 242 12.68 -22.31 -3.49
CA TRP A 242 11.80 -23.24 -2.77
C TRP A 242 12.44 -24.63 -2.68
N SER A 243 11.82 -25.54 -1.90
CA SER A 243 12.10 -26.98 -1.92
C SER A 243 12.21 -27.54 -3.36
N PRO A 244 13.05 -28.57 -3.61
CA PRO A 244 13.15 -29.27 -4.91
C PRO A 244 11.81 -29.80 -5.47
N ARG A 245 10.75 -29.85 -4.65
CA ARG A 245 9.41 -30.35 -5.04
C ARG A 245 8.58 -29.35 -5.86
N VAL A 246 9.08 -28.14 -6.07
CA VAL A 246 8.38 -27.02 -6.71
C VAL A 246 8.81 -26.89 -8.16
N SER A 247 7.85 -26.74 -9.05
CA SER A 247 8.10 -26.70 -10.49
C SER A 247 8.74 -25.37 -10.92
N GLU A 248 9.48 -25.39 -12.03
CA GLU A 248 9.99 -24.15 -12.62
C GLU A 248 8.88 -23.17 -13.03
N ALA A 249 7.68 -23.66 -13.36
CA ALA A 249 6.54 -22.80 -13.66
C ALA A 249 6.12 -21.95 -12.44
N GLU A 250 6.06 -22.56 -11.25
CA GLU A 250 5.77 -21.86 -9.99
C GLU A 250 6.89 -20.86 -9.61
N ARG A 251 8.14 -21.19 -9.95
CA ARG A 251 9.28 -20.27 -9.75
C ARG A 251 9.25 -19.08 -10.70
N VAL A 252 8.83 -19.29 -11.95
CA VAL A 252 8.57 -18.20 -12.90
C VAL A 252 7.40 -17.34 -12.41
N GLU A 253 6.33 -17.94 -11.89
CA GLU A 253 5.19 -17.20 -11.33
C GLU A 253 5.62 -16.27 -10.19
N LEU A 254 6.40 -16.77 -9.22
CA LEU A 254 6.93 -15.95 -8.14
C LEU A 254 7.83 -14.82 -8.65
N LEU A 255 8.73 -15.10 -9.61
CA LEU A 255 9.57 -14.06 -10.20
C LEU A 255 8.72 -12.99 -10.92
N VAL A 256 7.66 -13.38 -11.62
CA VAL A 256 6.72 -12.44 -12.26
C VAL A 256 5.99 -11.61 -11.22
N HIS A 257 5.60 -12.20 -10.08
CA HIS A 257 4.98 -11.47 -8.96
C HIS A 257 5.90 -10.36 -8.44
N GLU A 258 7.16 -10.68 -8.15
CA GLU A 258 8.12 -9.70 -7.63
C GLU A 258 8.51 -8.64 -8.68
N LEU A 259 8.65 -9.03 -9.95
CA LEU A 259 8.84 -8.08 -11.04
C LEU A 259 7.60 -7.18 -11.23
N GLY A 260 6.41 -7.69 -10.92
CA GLY A 260 5.18 -6.91 -10.80
C GLY A 260 5.30 -5.83 -9.74
N HIS A 261 5.69 -6.18 -8.52
CA HIS A 261 5.96 -5.22 -7.45
C HIS A 261 7.03 -4.20 -7.80
N TYR A 262 8.12 -4.63 -8.46
CA TYR A 262 9.16 -3.74 -8.98
C TYR A 262 8.59 -2.70 -9.97
N LEU A 263 7.66 -3.10 -10.85
CA LEU A 263 6.96 -2.18 -11.75
C LEU A 263 5.72 -1.53 -11.13
N GLY A 264 5.52 -1.64 -9.82
CA GLY A 264 4.46 -0.94 -9.09
C GLY A 264 3.08 -1.60 -9.12
N ALA A 265 3.00 -2.91 -9.34
CA ALA A 265 1.78 -3.68 -9.07
C ALA A 265 1.55 -3.81 -7.55
N GLY A 266 0.27 -3.80 -7.14
CA GLY A 266 -0.18 -4.12 -5.79
C GLY A 266 -0.87 -5.48 -5.74
N HIS A 267 -1.15 -5.98 -4.53
CA HIS A 267 -1.91 -7.23 -4.39
C HIS A 267 -3.32 -7.11 -4.99
N SER A 268 -3.84 -8.24 -5.45
CA SER A 268 -5.13 -8.36 -6.13
C SER A 268 -5.99 -9.44 -5.47
N PRO A 269 -7.31 -9.23 -5.32
CA PRO A 269 -8.22 -10.27 -4.84
C PRO A 269 -8.58 -11.28 -5.94
N GLU A 270 -8.23 -11.01 -7.21
CA GLU A 270 -8.58 -11.88 -8.33
C GLU A 270 -7.78 -13.20 -8.26
N PRO A 271 -8.45 -14.37 -8.13
CA PRO A 271 -7.74 -15.65 -7.95
C PRO A 271 -6.84 -16.04 -9.12
N THR A 272 -7.08 -15.48 -10.30
CA THR A 272 -6.31 -15.73 -11.53
C THR A 272 -5.20 -14.73 -11.76
N SER A 273 -5.08 -13.70 -10.92
CA SER A 273 -3.99 -12.73 -10.99
C SER A 273 -2.73 -13.32 -10.36
N VAL A 274 -1.59 -13.07 -10.99
CA VAL A 274 -0.28 -13.35 -10.41
C VAL A 274 -0.05 -12.53 -9.14
N MET A 275 -0.74 -11.40 -8.97
CA MET A 275 -0.63 -10.52 -7.80
C MET A 275 -1.50 -10.94 -6.62
N ARG A 276 -2.00 -12.18 -6.57
CA ARG A 276 -2.71 -12.68 -5.38
C ARG A 276 -1.74 -12.80 -4.18
N PRO A 277 -2.19 -12.56 -2.93
CA PRO A 277 -1.28 -12.52 -1.77
C PRO A 277 -0.61 -13.85 -1.41
N VAL A 278 -1.19 -14.98 -1.81
CA VAL A 278 -0.67 -16.31 -1.52
C VAL A 278 -0.43 -17.05 -2.84
N LEU A 279 0.82 -17.43 -3.10
CA LEU A 279 1.23 -18.23 -4.25
C LEU A 279 1.52 -19.68 -3.83
N GLY A 280 1.42 -20.61 -4.78
CA GLY A 280 1.60 -22.06 -4.53
C GLY A 280 0.42 -22.76 -3.86
N ASP A 281 -0.66 -22.02 -3.56
CA ASP A 281 -1.95 -22.54 -3.09
C ASP A 281 -2.70 -23.31 -4.20
N ARG A 282 -2.33 -23.06 -5.45
CA ARG A 282 -2.78 -23.80 -6.63
C ARG A 282 -1.58 -24.23 -7.45
N PRO A 283 -1.42 -25.54 -7.73
CA PRO A 283 -0.37 -25.96 -8.62
C PRO A 283 -0.67 -25.43 -10.02
N VAL A 284 0.27 -24.72 -10.64
CA VAL A 284 0.29 -24.34 -12.07
C VAL A 284 0.33 -25.59 -13.00
N ARG A 285 0.12 -26.79 -12.44
CA ARG A 285 0.26 -28.12 -13.04
C ARG A 285 -0.85 -28.47 -14.05
N LEU A 286 -1.90 -27.68 -14.17
CA LEU A 286 -2.91 -27.89 -15.20
C LEU A 286 -2.41 -27.26 -16.51
N ARG A 287 -2.12 -28.10 -17.52
CA ARG A 287 -1.84 -27.67 -18.91
C ARG A 287 -2.88 -26.61 -19.33
N GLY A 288 -2.50 -25.34 -19.32
CA GLY A 288 -3.35 -24.24 -19.76
C GLY A 288 -3.51 -23.06 -18.79
N GLU A 289 -3.06 -23.13 -17.54
CA GLU A 289 -3.04 -21.93 -16.67
C GLU A 289 -1.94 -20.96 -17.11
N VAL A 290 -2.35 -19.76 -17.52
CA VAL A 290 -1.48 -18.69 -18.02
C VAL A 290 -1.26 -17.68 -16.88
N ILE A 291 0.00 -17.45 -16.52
CA ILE A 291 0.40 -16.37 -15.59
C ILE A 291 0.00 -15.03 -16.22
N ARG A 292 -0.82 -14.26 -15.50
CA ARG A 292 -1.41 -13.00 -15.98
C ARG A 292 -1.65 -12.02 -14.84
N PHE A 293 -1.76 -10.73 -15.17
CA PHE A 293 -2.16 -9.68 -14.25
C PHE A 293 -3.64 -9.35 -14.40
N ASP A 294 -4.29 -8.93 -13.32
CA ASP A 294 -5.63 -8.32 -13.38
C ASP A 294 -5.58 -6.99 -14.17
N PRO A 295 -6.73 -6.47 -14.63
CA PRO A 295 -6.78 -5.30 -15.49
C PRO A 295 -6.20 -4.04 -14.84
N VAL A 296 -6.36 -3.86 -13.53
CA VAL A 296 -5.92 -2.67 -12.79
C VAL A 296 -4.40 -2.69 -12.58
N ASN A 297 -3.85 -3.83 -12.19
CA ASN A 297 -2.40 -4.01 -12.11
C ASN A 297 -1.72 -3.98 -13.48
N THR A 298 -2.36 -4.51 -14.54
CA THR A 298 -1.87 -4.38 -15.92
C THR A 298 -1.71 -2.91 -16.31
N LEU A 299 -2.67 -2.06 -15.95
CA LEU A 299 -2.56 -0.62 -16.18
C LEU A 299 -1.38 -0.03 -15.40
N ALA A 300 -1.25 -0.35 -14.11
CA ALA A 300 -0.16 0.15 -13.26
C ALA A 300 1.24 -0.13 -13.85
N ILE A 301 1.52 -1.41 -14.15
CA ILE A 301 2.83 -1.84 -14.63
C ILE A 301 3.11 -1.38 -16.07
N ALA A 302 2.07 -1.21 -16.89
CA ALA A 302 2.23 -0.66 -18.24
C ALA A 302 2.56 0.83 -18.22
N MET A 303 1.92 1.61 -17.35
CA MET A 303 2.23 3.04 -17.20
C MET A 303 3.65 3.27 -16.68
N ILE A 304 4.05 2.56 -15.62
CA ILE A 304 5.43 2.63 -15.11
C ILE A 304 6.41 2.06 -16.15
N GLY A 305 6.04 0.99 -16.85
CA GLY A 305 6.85 0.39 -17.89
C GLY A 305 7.13 1.30 -19.09
N GLU A 306 6.23 2.23 -19.40
CA GLU A 306 6.43 3.27 -20.42
C GLU A 306 7.51 4.27 -19.97
N GLU A 307 7.40 4.77 -18.75
CA GLU A 307 8.37 5.68 -18.12
C GLU A 307 9.77 5.02 -18.04
N VAL A 308 9.83 3.72 -17.71
CA VAL A 308 11.06 2.93 -17.64
C VAL A 308 11.72 2.78 -19.02
N ARG A 309 10.95 2.41 -20.06
CA ARG A 309 11.49 2.09 -21.40
C ARG A 309 11.82 3.30 -22.24
N ARG A 310 11.00 4.35 -22.18
CA ARG A 310 11.09 5.50 -23.07
C ARG A 310 11.78 6.71 -22.44
N ARG A 311 11.65 6.88 -21.12
CA ARG A 311 12.30 7.96 -20.37
C ARG A 311 13.49 7.49 -19.54
N GLY A 312 13.70 6.17 -19.43
CA GLY A 312 14.81 5.62 -18.65
C GLY A 312 14.63 5.83 -17.15
N VAL A 313 13.39 6.00 -16.67
CA VAL A 313 13.11 6.23 -15.25
C VAL A 313 13.51 4.98 -14.44
N ARG A 314 14.23 5.20 -13.35
CA ARG A 314 14.69 4.15 -12.41
C ARG A 314 14.37 4.48 -10.95
N ASP A 315 13.62 5.56 -10.72
CA ASP A 315 13.14 5.95 -9.41
C ASP A 315 11.70 6.46 -9.57
N LEU A 316 10.80 6.03 -8.70
CA LEU A 316 9.40 6.47 -8.71
C LEU A 316 9.27 7.99 -8.56
N GLY A 317 10.27 8.64 -7.93
CA GLY A 317 10.52 10.08 -7.87
C GLY A 317 10.39 10.80 -9.21
N ASN A 318 10.87 10.14 -10.26
CA ASN A 318 11.15 10.76 -11.56
C ASN A 318 10.05 10.50 -12.62
N ILE A 319 8.95 9.85 -12.24
CA ILE A 319 7.78 9.70 -13.10
C ILE A 319 7.10 11.05 -13.32
N THR A 320 6.44 11.22 -14.47
CA THR A 320 5.70 12.46 -14.77
C THR A 320 4.54 12.72 -13.79
N LEU A 321 4.19 14.00 -13.59
CA LEU A 321 3.09 14.41 -12.72
C LEU A 321 1.75 13.78 -13.16
N ALA A 322 1.46 13.77 -14.46
CA ALA A 322 0.25 13.17 -15.00
C ALA A 322 0.17 11.66 -14.67
N ARG A 323 1.28 10.91 -14.78
CA ARG A 323 1.32 9.50 -14.37
C ARG A 323 1.16 9.33 -12.88
N ARG A 324 1.72 10.23 -12.09
CA ARG A 324 1.60 10.21 -10.62
C ARG A 324 0.15 10.36 -10.19
N GLU A 325 -0.55 11.37 -10.68
CA GLU A 325 -1.98 11.57 -10.40
C GLU A 325 -2.80 10.35 -10.82
N ARG A 326 -2.50 9.77 -11.99
CA ARG A 326 -3.19 8.58 -12.45
C ARG A 326 -2.93 7.35 -11.58
N LEU A 327 -1.67 7.12 -11.20
CA LEU A 327 -1.29 6.01 -10.31
C LEU A 327 -1.92 6.15 -8.93
N GLN A 328 -2.20 7.36 -8.46
CA GLN A 328 -2.92 7.57 -7.21
C GLN A 328 -4.33 6.95 -7.25
N HIS A 329 -5.08 7.14 -8.35
CA HIS A 329 -6.39 6.49 -8.53
C HIS A 329 -6.28 4.97 -8.61
N VAL A 330 -5.25 4.47 -9.32
CA VAL A 330 -4.97 3.04 -9.43
C VAL A 330 -4.69 2.43 -8.05
N TYR A 331 -3.78 3.01 -7.28
CA TYR A 331 -3.39 2.48 -5.96
C TYR A 331 -4.49 2.64 -4.91
N THR A 332 -5.30 3.70 -4.99
CA THR A 332 -6.51 3.83 -4.17
C THR A 332 -7.48 2.69 -4.47
N THR A 333 -7.68 2.36 -5.75
CA THR A 333 -8.53 1.25 -6.19
C THR A 333 -7.99 -0.09 -5.70
N LEU A 334 -6.71 -0.39 -5.93
CA LEU A 334 -6.09 -1.64 -5.47
C LEU A 334 -6.15 -1.79 -3.94
N SER A 335 -5.89 -0.71 -3.20
CA SER A 335 -5.99 -0.70 -1.73
C SER A 335 -7.41 -0.95 -1.23
N ALA A 336 -8.43 -0.51 -1.96
CA ALA A 336 -9.83 -0.76 -1.61
C ALA A 336 -10.29 -2.17 -1.99
N LEU A 337 -9.76 -2.74 -3.08
CA LEU A 337 -10.05 -4.10 -3.53
C LEU A 337 -9.35 -5.19 -2.69
N THR A 338 -8.30 -4.83 -1.96
CA THR A 338 -7.60 -5.73 -1.02
C THR A 338 -7.57 -5.17 0.41
N PRO A 339 -8.73 -5.02 1.10
CA PRO A 339 -8.76 -4.54 2.47
C PRO A 339 -7.92 -5.43 3.39
N GLY A 340 -6.98 -4.84 4.12
CA GLY A 340 -6.08 -5.56 5.03
C GLY A 340 -4.70 -5.92 4.45
N GLU A 341 -4.50 -5.83 3.13
CA GLU A 341 -3.20 -6.06 2.50
C GLU A 341 -2.31 -4.80 2.53
N PRO A 342 -1.02 -4.89 2.91
CA PRO A 342 -0.15 -3.73 3.07
C PRO A 342 0.35 -3.13 1.74
N ALA A 343 0.36 -3.91 0.65
CA ALA A 343 1.00 -3.54 -0.61
C ALA A 343 0.39 -2.28 -1.25
N GLY A 344 -0.95 -2.19 -1.36
CA GLY A 344 -1.63 -1.04 -1.96
C GLY A 344 -1.41 0.28 -1.19
N VAL A 345 -1.39 0.21 0.14
CA VAL A 345 -1.16 1.37 1.01
C VAL A 345 0.31 1.82 0.96
N ALA A 346 1.25 0.87 0.92
CA ALA A 346 2.67 1.18 0.78
C ALA A 346 2.94 1.93 -0.54
N LEU A 347 2.28 1.53 -1.63
CA LEU A 347 2.37 2.21 -2.93
C LEU A 347 1.84 3.65 -2.87
N LEU A 348 0.69 3.89 -2.22
CA LEU A 348 0.15 5.24 -2.01
C LEU A 348 1.10 6.14 -1.23
N ARG A 349 1.66 5.65 -0.12
CA ARG A 349 2.62 6.41 0.72
C ARG A 349 3.86 6.82 -0.08
N ARG A 350 4.42 5.89 -0.85
CA ARG A 350 5.60 6.11 -1.68
C ARG A 350 5.32 7.12 -2.79
N LEU A 351 4.14 7.04 -3.40
CA LEU A 351 3.74 7.98 -4.45
C LEU A 351 3.52 9.39 -3.89
N ALA A 352 2.99 9.52 -2.67
CA ALA A 352 2.80 10.80 -1.99
C ALA A 352 4.12 11.46 -1.58
N ALA A 353 5.13 10.68 -1.15
CA ALA A 353 6.44 11.17 -0.75
C ALA A 353 7.23 11.87 -1.89
N VAL A 354 6.86 11.59 -3.14
CA VAL A 354 7.54 12.07 -4.36
C VAL A 354 7.11 13.49 -4.79
N GLY A 355 6.08 14.09 -4.16
CA GLY A 355 5.41 15.31 -4.66
C GLY A 355 5.47 16.58 -3.81
N GLY A 356 6.40 16.71 -2.87
CA GLY A 356 6.40 17.71 -1.78
C GLY A 356 5.72 19.08 -2.00
N GLY A 357 4.66 19.32 -1.23
CA GLY A 357 4.34 20.61 -0.58
C GLY A 357 4.32 20.38 0.95
N PRO A 358 4.54 21.39 1.80
CA PRO A 358 5.15 21.23 3.12
C PRO A 358 4.24 20.51 4.11
N ILE A 359 4.67 19.32 4.53
CA ILE A 359 4.70 19.02 5.96
C ILE A 359 6.12 19.39 6.39
N ALA A 360 6.23 20.27 7.37
CA ALA A 360 7.49 20.83 7.84
C ALA A 360 8.58 19.77 7.97
N ALA A 361 9.73 20.07 7.39
CA ALA A 361 10.96 19.34 7.63
C ALA A 361 11.23 19.28 9.14
N ALA A 362 11.13 18.09 9.70
CA ALA A 362 11.99 17.68 10.80
C ALA A 362 13.09 16.82 10.19
N GLY A 363 14.19 17.52 9.87
CA GLY A 363 15.53 17.13 9.45
C GLY A 363 15.83 15.66 9.14
N ILE A 364 16.23 15.40 7.90
CA ILE A 364 17.26 14.41 7.60
C ILE A 364 18.20 15.02 6.56
N ASP A 365 19.37 15.47 7.03
CA ASP A 365 20.57 15.55 6.20
C ASP A 365 21.08 14.13 5.99
N GLU A 366 21.46 13.82 4.75
CA GLU A 366 22.19 12.60 4.40
C GLU A 366 23.63 12.68 4.92
N ASP A 367 24.07 11.57 5.53
CA ASP A 367 25.44 11.14 5.83
C ASP A 367 25.95 11.27 7.30
N GLN A 368 26.56 10.17 7.74
CA GLN A 368 27.32 9.90 8.99
C GLN A 368 26.56 9.40 10.25
N GLY A 369 26.68 8.09 10.50
CA GLY A 369 26.89 7.52 11.85
C GLY A 369 25.67 7.31 12.77
N GLY A 370 25.17 6.07 12.84
CA GLY A 370 24.64 5.45 14.08
C GLY A 370 23.60 6.20 14.93
N ALA A 371 22.50 6.71 14.35
CA ALA A 371 21.37 7.26 15.10
C ALA A 371 20.07 6.45 14.92
N VAL A 372 19.40 6.15 16.04
CA VAL A 372 18.11 5.44 16.14
C VAL A 372 17.03 6.21 15.38
N SER A 373 16.27 5.55 14.49
CA SER A 373 15.24 6.21 13.67
C SER A 373 14.12 6.81 14.54
N ASP A 374 13.40 7.82 14.05
CA ASP A 374 12.27 8.42 14.80
C ASP A 374 11.14 7.41 15.06
N GLU A 375 10.99 6.38 14.21
CA GLU A 375 10.08 5.27 14.46
C GLU A 375 10.58 4.39 15.61
N ASP A 376 11.87 4.03 15.61
CA ASP A 376 12.48 3.27 16.72
C ASP A 376 12.44 4.05 18.04
N ARG A 377 12.59 5.38 17.98
CA ARG A 377 12.45 6.27 19.15
C ARG A 377 11.00 6.27 19.67
N SER A 378 10.02 6.33 18.77
CA SER A 378 8.60 6.27 19.14
C SER A 378 8.22 4.92 19.73
N GLU A 379 8.76 3.82 19.18
CA GLU A 379 8.54 2.46 19.68
C GLU A 379 9.20 2.26 21.05
N ALA A 380 10.44 2.74 21.25
CA ALA A 380 11.09 2.72 22.56
C ALA A 380 10.33 3.55 23.60
N ALA A 381 9.84 4.73 23.23
CA ALA A 381 8.96 5.54 24.05
C ALA A 381 7.64 4.81 24.40
N ALA A 382 7.05 4.10 23.44
CA ALA A 382 5.86 3.29 23.68
C ALA A 382 6.13 2.13 24.64
N SER A 383 7.26 1.45 24.54
CA SER A 383 7.66 0.42 25.51
C SER A 383 7.85 1.01 26.91
N ALA A 384 8.41 2.22 27.04
CA ALA A 384 8.51 2.91 28.32
C ALA A 384 7.13 3.24 28.93
N VAL A 385 6.18 3.67 28.10
CA VAL A 385 4.78 3.90 28.50
C VAL A 385 4.13 2.61 29.01
N VAL A 386 4.31 1.48 28.30
CA VAL A 386 3.77 0.17 28.72
C VAL A 386 4.35 -0.25 30.07
N ALA A 387 5.66 -0.08 30.26
CA ALA A 387 6.34 -0.39 31.51
C ALA A 387 5.81 0.47 32.68
N ALA A 388 5.64 1.78 32.46
CA ALA A 388 5.12 2.70 33.48
C ALA A 388 3.68 2.38 33.88
N ILE A 389 2.82 2.06 32.91
CA ILE A 389 1.44 1.61 33.16
C ILE A 389 1.42 0.31 33.96
N THR A 390 2.28 -0.64 33.60
CA THR A 390 2.41 -1.92 34.31
C THR A 390 2.84 -1.72 35.77
N GLN A 391 3.81 -0.84 36.00
CA GLN A 391 4.28 -0.48 37.34
C GLN A 391 3.20 0.24 38.17
N ALA A 392 2.49 1.19 37.56
CA ALA A 392 1.39 1.91 38.20
C ALA A 392 0.24 0.97 38.59
N ALA A 393 -0.13 0.05 37.69
CA ALA A 393 -1.14 -0.96 37.96
C ALA A 393 -0.72 -1.92 39.08
N ALA A 394 0.52 -2.41 39.05
CA ALA A 394 1.07 -3.25 40.10
C ALA A 394 1.09 -2.54 41.47
N SER A 395 1.44 -1.25 41.48
CA SER A 395 1.45 -0.42 42.69
C SER A 395 0.04 -0.20 43.22
N SER A 396 -0.95 0.02 42.35
CA SER A 396 -2.36 0.13 42.73
C SER A 396 -2.85 -1.17 43.39
N ARG A 397 -2.50 -2.34 42.84
CA ARG A 397 -2.88 -3.64 43.43
C ARG A 397 -2.27 -3.90 44.82
N LYS A 398 -1.13 -3.30 45.14
CA LYS A 398 -0.48 -3.46 46.46
C LYS A 398 -1.16 -2.63 47.56
N ARG A 399 -2.04 -1.69 47.22
CA ARG A 399 -2.81 -0.90 48.21
C ARG A 399 -3.89 -1.74 48.88
N ASP A 400 -4.32 -1.29 50.05
CA ASP A 400 -5.46 -1.85 50.76
C ASP A 400 -6.74 -1.72 49.91
N LEU A 401 -7.67 -2.66 50.08
CA LEU A 401 -8.80 -2.85 49.16
C LEU A 401 -9.65 -1.58 48.98
N GLY A 402 -9.79 -0.76 50.03
CA GLY A 402 -10.53 0.51 50.00
C GLY A 402 -9.79 1.67 49.31
N ASP A 403 -8.47 1.58 49.17
CA ASP A 403 -7.63 2.64 48.59
C ASP A 403 -7.19 2.32 47.14
N ARG A 404 -7.64 1.19 46.59
CA ARG A 404 -7.38 0.79 45.21
C ARG A 404 -8.19 1.64 44.25
N LEU A 405 -7.51 2.24 43.28
CA LEU A 405 -8.19 2.87 42.15
C LEU A 405 -8.86 1.78 41.30
N THR A 406 -10.10 2.03 40.91
CA THR A 406 -10.89 1.14 40.04
C THR A 406 -11.57 1.94 38.93
N GLY A 407 -12.03 1.25 37.88
CA GLY A 407 -12.79 1.85 36.79
C GLY A 407 -12.09 3.04 36.14
N ASP A 408 -12.82 4.15 36.00
CA ASP A 408 -12.36 5.37 35.32
C ASP A 408 -11.18 6.02 36.08
N ALA A 409 -11.22 6.01 37.42
CA ALA A 409 -10.14 6.56 38.24
C ALA A 409 -8.83 5.77 38.08
N LEU A 410 -8.92 4.46 37.85
CA LEU A 410 -7.78 3.64 37.49
C LEU A 410 -7.27 3.99 36.08
N ALA A 411 -8.16 4.08 35.09
CA ALA A 411 -7.78 4.45 33.73
C ALA A 411 -7.03 5.79 33.68
N ASP A 412 -7.58 6.81 34.33
CA ASP A 412 -6.98 8.13 34.49
C ASP A 412 -5.55 8.07 35.07
N ALA A 413 -5.37 7.30 36.15
CA ALA A 413 -4.07 7.16 36.78
C ALA A 413 -3.06 6.42 35.89
N LEU A 414 -3.50 5.42 35.14
CA LEU A 414 -2.63 4.69 34.20
C LEU A 414 -2.23 5.57 33.01
N VAL A 415 -3.16 6.34 32.42
CA VAL A 415 -2.83 7.27 31.33
C VAL A 415 -1.84 8.34 31.81
N ARG A 416 -2.03 8.92 32.99
CA ARG A 416 -1.08 9.86 33.59
C ARG A 416 0.30 9.23 33.82
N ALA A 417 0.35 8.01 34.34
CA ALA A 417 1.61 7.28 34.54
C ALA A 417 2.34 7.01 33.21
N GLY A 418 1.61 6.60 32.16
CA GLY A 418 2.15 6.41 30.82
C GLY A 418 2.70 7.72 30.24
N ALA A 419 1.93 8.80 30.33
CA ALA A 419 2.37 10.12 29.87
C ALA A 419 3.56 10.68 30.64
N GLY A 420 3.72 10.32 31.92
CA GLY A 420 4.91 10.69 32.70
C GLY A 420 6.21 9.97 32.27
N ALA A 421 6.11 8.92 31.46
CA ALA A 421 7.25 8.10 31.05
C ALA A 421 7.86 8.49 29.70
N THR A 422 7.27 9.45 28.98
CA THR A 422 7.73 9.86 27.66
C THR A 422 7.45 11.34 27.40
N SER A 423 8.25 11.98 26.56
CA SER A 423 7.93 13.28 25.94
C SER A 423 7.43 13.13 24.50
N ASP A 424 7.53 11.93 23.93
CA ASP A 424 7.19 11.63 22.54
C ASP A 424 5.67 11.39 22.38
N PRO A 425 4.95 12.27 21.65
CA PRO A 425 3.49 12.17 21.49
C PRO A 425 3.05 10.88 20.80
N ARG A 426 3.81 10.41 19.81
CA ARG A 426 3.49 9.18 19.06
C ARG A 426 3.66 7.96 19.95
N GLY A 427 4.79 7.85 20.63
CA GLY A 427 5.10 6.79 21.59
C GLY A 427 4.10 6.72 22.74
N LEU A 428 3.61 7.86 23.24
CA LEU A 428 2.50 7.87 24.19
C LEU A 428 1.27 7.15 23.63
N LEU A 429 0.79 7.57 22.45
CA LEU A 429 -0.44 7.02 21.86
C LEU A 429 -0.31 5.52 21.56
N LEU A 430 0.83 5.08 21.03
CA LEU A 430 1.12 3.67 20.79
C LEU A 430 1.17 2.86 22.08
N GLY A 431 1.88 3.37 23.10
CA GLY A 431 2.03 2.73 24.39
C GLY A 431 0.68 2.60 25.12
N LEU A 432 -0.17 3.62 25.08
CA LEU A 432 -1.53 3.57 25.64
C LEU A 432 -2.37 2.49 24.94
N GLY A 433 -2.33 2.45 23.60
CA GLY A 433 -3.03 1.45 22.81
C GLY A 433 -2.60 0.02 23.14
N VAL A 434 -1.31 -0.23 23.34
CA VAL A 434 -0.80 -1.56 23.70
C VAL A 434 -1.09 -1.92 25.16
N ALA A 435 -0.90 -0.97 26.08
CA ALA A 435 -0.95 -1.21 27.52
C ALA A 435 -2.37 -1.32 28.09
N LEU A 436 -3.35 -0.68 27.46
CA LEU A 436 -4.74 -0.68 27.92
C LEU A 436 -5.66 -1.61 27.09
N ASP A 437 -5.09 -2.29 26.10
CA ASP A 437 -5.74 -3.33 25.30
C ASP A 437 -5.40 -4.73 25.84
N ASP A 438 -6.40 -5.36 26.45
CA ASP A 438 -6.34 -6.70 27.07
C ASP A 438 -6.68 -7.85 26.10
N VAL A 439 -7.43 -7.58 25.03
CA VAL A 439 -7.84 -8.56 24.01
C VAL A 439 -6.92 -8.58 22.80
N GLY A 440 -6.10 -7.55 22.62
CA GLY A 440 -5.09 -7.49 21.56
C GLY A 440 -5.66 -6.96 20.25
N GLY A 441 -6.61 -6.02 20.28
CA GLY A 441 -7.09 -5.30 19.09
C GLY A 441 -5.97 -4.77 18.19
N LEU A 442 -4.86 -4.27 18.75
CA LEU A 442 -3.70 -3.86 17.94
C LEU A 442 -2.82 -5.04 17.47
N LYS A 443 -2.85 -6.18 18.16
CA LYS A 443 -2.13 -7.40 17.74
C LYS A 443 -2.90 -8.20 16.69
N ILE A 444 -4.23 -8.14 16.71
CA ILE A 444 -5.13 -8.81 15.76
C ILE A 444 -5.23 -8.02 14.45
N ASN A 445 -5.01 -6.71 14.48
CA ASN A 445 -5.00 -5.86 13.29
C ASN A 445 -3.65 -5.98 12.55
N PRO A 446 -3.62 -6.56 11.33
CA PRO A 446 -2.38 -6.81 10.58
C PRO A 446 -1.53 -5.57 10.30
N ARG A 447 -2.12 -4.37 10.35
CA ARG A 447 -1.42 -3.09 10.15
C ARG A 447 -0.66 -2.61 11.38
N THR A 448 -1.01 -3.12 12.56
CA THR A 448 -0.44 -2.70 13.83
C THR A 448 0.26 -3.84 14.57
N THR A 449 0.07 -5.10 14.15
CA THR A 449 0.68 -6.28 14.76
C THR A 449 2.19 -6.16 14.91
N ALA A 450 2.91 -5.83 13.83
CA ALA A 450 4.37 -5.75 13.88
C ALA A 450 4.88 -4.66 14.86
N ALA A 451 4.22 -3.50 14.89
CA ALA A 451 4.56 -2.43 15.84
C ALA A 451 4.22 -2.86 17.28
N ALA A 452 3.05 -3.46 17.50
CA ALA A 452 2.63 -3.92 18.82
C ALA A 452 3.52 -5.05 19.37
N GLU A 453 4.03 -5.93 18.51
CA GLU A 453 4.98 -7.00 18.87
C GLU A 453 6.37 -6.47 19.20
N ARG A 454 6.83 -5.40 18.54
CA ARG A 454 8.07 -4.71 18.89
C ARG A 454 7.97 -3.95 20.21
N ILE A 455 6.80 -3.35 20.48
CA ILE A 455 6.55 -2.57 21.70
C ILE A 455 6.42 -3.48 22.93
N GLU A 456 5.73 -4.62 22.80
CA GLU A 456 5.46 -5.52 23.92
C GLU A 456 5.49 -7.01 23.52
N SER A 457 6.42 -7.74 24.15
CA SER A 457 6.52 -9.19 23.99
C SER A 457 5.32 -9.93 24.62
N ASP A 458 5.03 -11.14 24.16
CA ASP A 458 3.95 -11.95 24.76
C ASP A 458 4.19 -12.31 26.21
N ARG A 459 5.47 -12.37 26.63
CA ARG A 459 5.84 -12.56 28.04
C ARG A 459 5.43 -11.35 28.87
N ASP A 460 5.78 -10.16 28.42
CA ASP A 460 5.51 -8.91 29.14
C ASP A 460 4.01 -8.62 29.16
N ARG A 461 3.31 -8.91 28.06
CA ARG A 461 1.85 -8.86 27.99
C ARG A 461 1.20 -9.69 29.08
N ARG A 462 1.59 -10.96 29.24
CA ARG A 462 1.05 -11.83 30.30
C ARG A 462 1.29 -11.23 31.70
N GLN A 463 2.45 -10.66 31.94
CA GLN A 463 2.76 -10.02 33.23
C GLN A 463 1.90 -8.77 33.46
N ARG A 464 1.77 -7.90 32.45
CA ARG A 464 0.92 -6.71 32.52
C ARG A 464 -0.53 -7.07 32.80
N LEU A 465 -1.10 -8.02 32.06
CA LEU A 465 -2.51 -8.41 32.23
C LEU A 465 -2.82 -8.94 33.63
N ASN A 466 -1.86 -9.60 34.29
CA ASN A 466 -2.01 -10.05 35.66
C ASN A 466 -2.15 -8.90 36.68
N VAL A 467 -1.59 -7.72 36.37
CA VAL A 467 -1.59 -6.57 37.28
C VAL A 467 -2.54 -5.44 36.87
N LEU A 468 -2.90 -5.34 35.58
CA LEU A 468 -3.60 -4.21 34.97
C LEU A 468 -4.90 -3.79 35.69
N GLY A 469 -5.62 -4.75 36.27
CA GLY A 469 -6.91 -4.52 36.90
C GLY A 469 -8.02 -4.42 35.84
N ARG A 470 -9.02 -3.59 36.07
CA ARG A 470 -10.15 -3.38 35.13
C ARG A 470 -10.42 -1.88 34.95
N PRO A 471 -9.53 -1.15 34.25
CA PRO A 471 -9.74 0.25 33.94
C PRO A 471 -10.94 0.40 32.99
N THR A 472 -11.71 1.46 33.14
CA THR A 472 -12.90 1.72 32.33
C THR A 472 -12.92 3.14 31.79
N ALA A 473 -13.83 3.39 30.86
CA ALA A 473 -14.17 4.68 30.33
C ALA A 473 -15.68 4.88 30.39
N ARG A 474 -16.15 5.91 31.10
CA ARG A 474 -17.59 6.10 31.37
C ARG A 474 -18.19 4.84 32.01
N GLY A 475 -17.43 4.20 32.92
CA GLY A 475 -17.82 2.95 33.58
C GLY A 475 -17.77 1.69 32.71
N ARG A 476 -17.42 1.79 31.42
CA ARG A 476 -17.37 0.68 30.46
C ARG A 476 -15.95 0.32 30.07
N HIS A 477 -15.61 -0.97 30.09
CA HIS A 477 -14.26 -1.44 29.80
C HIS A 477 -13.97 -1.48 28.29
N ASP A 478 -14.96 -1.85 27.49
CA ASP A 478 -14.99 -1.83 26.04
C ASP A 478 -14.74 -0.43 25.46
N LEU A 479 -15.41 0.61 25.98
CA LEU A 479 -15.22 1.99 25.50
C LEU A 479 -13.79 2.49 25.69
N LEU A 480 -13.12 2.10 26.77
CA LEU A 480 -11.72 2.45 26.97
C LEU A 480 -10.85 1.86 25.86
N LYS A 481 -11.11 0.61 25.46
CA LYS A 481 -10.38 -0.06 24.38
C LYS A 481 -10.60 0.66 23.06
N HIS A 482 -11.85 0.94 22.70
CA HIS A 482 -12.18 1.70 21.50
C HIS A 482 -11.42 3.02 21.43
N PHE A 483 -11.45 3.78 22.53
CA PHE A 483 -10.72 5.04 22.64
C PHE A 483 -9.21 4.87 22.43
N VAL A 484 -8.54 3.99 23.18
CA VAL A 484 -7.08 3.88 23.12
C VAL A 484 -6.56 3.20 21.86
N VAL A 485 -7.29 2.20 21.34
CA VAL A 485 -6.94 1.48 20.10
C VAL A 485 -7.10 2.41 18.91
N SER A 486 -8.20 3.17 18.84
CA SER A 486 -8.42 4.14 17.77
C SER A 486 -7.44 5.32 17.83
N ALA A 487 -7.04 5.74 19.04
CA ALA A 487 -5.98 6.75 19.22
C ALA A 487 -4.61 6.25 18.70
N ALA A 488 -4.21 5.03 19.09
CA ALA A 488 -2.98 4.41 18.60
C ALA A 488 -3.01 4.17 17.08
N LEU A 489 -4.16 3.73 16.56
CA LEU A 489 -4.35 3.52 15.13
C LEU A 489 -4.22 4.84 14.36
N ALA A 490 -4.81 5.94 14.85
CA ALA A 490 -4.66 7.26 14.25
C ALA A 490 -3.20 7.72 14.19
N ALA A 491 -2.40 7.42 15.22
CA ALA A 491 -0.97 7.71 15.24
C ALA A 491 -0.13 6.86 14.25
N LEU A 492 -0.65 5.72 13.79
CA LEU A 492 0.01 4.81 12.84
C LEU A 492 -0.41 5.01 11.40
N VAL A 493 -1.70 5.24 11.16
CA VAL A 493 -2.29 5.23 9.81
C VAL A 493 -3.03 6.50 9.43
N GLY A 494 -3.22 7.45 10.35
CA GLY A 494 -3.93 8.71 10.12
C GLY A 494 -5.39 8.73 10.61
N GLU A 495 -5.93 9.94 10.82
CA GLU A 495 -7.28 10.19 11.33
C GLU A 495 -8.39 9.65 10.41
N LYS A 496 -8.24 9.83 9.09
CA LYS A 496 -9.27 9.41 8.12
C LYS A 496 -9.40 7.89 8.12
N GLU A 497 -8.26 7.21 8.09
CA GLU A 497 -8.16 5.77 8.08
C GLU A 497 -8.70 5.19 9.38
N ALA A 498 -8.26 5.68 10.55
CA ALA A 498 -8.73 5.19 11.85
C ALA A 498 -10.26 5.31 12.01
N ASN A 499 -10.86 6.42 11.56
CA ASN A 499 -12.31 6.60 11.56
C ASN A 499 -13.04 5.59 10.65
N LEU A 500 -12.47 5.28 9.48
CA LEU A 500 -13.03 4.27 8.58
C LEU A 500 -12.98 2.87 9.20
N TRP A 501 -11.92 2.57 9.96
CA TRP A 501 -11.78 1.30 10.69
C TRP A 501 -12.85 1.13 11.76
N GLY A 502 -13.11 2.16 12.57
CA GLY A 502 -14.18 2.11 13.58
C GLY A 502 -15.54 1.77 12.96
N VAL A 503 -15.94 2.50 11.90
CA VAL A 503 -17.18 2.21 11.15
C VAL A 503 -17.20 0.81 10.56
N GLY A 504 -16.07 0.34 10.04
CA GLY A 504 -15.94 -1.02 9.51
C GLY A 504 -16.12 -2.10 10.57
N LYS A 505 -15.58 -1.89 11.78
CA LYS A 505 -15.72 -2.80 12.93
C LYS A 505 -17.19 -2.94 13.33
N GLU A 506 -17.88 -1.82 13.50
CA GLU A 506 -19.28 -1.81 13.91
C GLU A 506 -20.21 -2.43 12.87
N LEU A 507 -19.93 -2.23 11.57
CA LEU A 507 -20.67 -2.92 10.51
C LEU A 507 -20.40 -4.44 10.51
N ALA A 508 -19.17 -4.86 10.78
CA ALA A 508 -18.84 -6.28 10.89
C ALA A 508 -19.58 -6.93 12.08
N ASP A 509 -19.60 -6.28 13.24
CA ASP A 509 -20.31 -6.74 14.43
C ASP A 509 -21.83 -6.80 14.22
N ALA A 510 -22.38 -5.93 13.38
CA ALA A 510 -23.78 -5.94 12.97
C ALA A 510 -24.18 -7.09 12.03
N THR A 511 -23.20 -7.67 11.31
CA THR A 511 -23.41 -8.75 10.32
C THR A 511 -23.22 -10.15 10.89
N ARG A 512 -22.49 -10.25 12.01
CA ARG A 512 -22.10 -11.53 12.60
C ARG A 512 -23.25 -12.12 13.41
N GLU A 513 -23.61 -13.37 13.14
CA GLU A 513 -24.56 -14.12 13.96
C GLU A 513 -23.98 -14.30 15.38
N GLY A 514 -24.70 -13.79 16.40
CA GLY A 514 -24.20 -13.71 17.78
C GLY A 514 -23.13 -12.63 18.03
N GLY A 515 -22.93 -11.70 17.09
CA GLY A 515 -22.12 -10.49 17.30
C GLY A 515 -22.78 -9.51 18.27
N SER A 516 -22.02 -8.52 18.74
CA SER A 516 -22.53 -7.48 19.66
C SER A 516 -23.54 -6.54 19.00
N GLY A 517 -23.62 -6.50 17.67
CA GLY A 517 -24.41 -5.52 16.93
C GLY A 517 -23.66 -4.19 16.74
N PHE A 518 -24.19 -3.33 15.88
CA PHE A 518 -23.66 -1.99 15.63
C PHE A 518 -23.87 -1.09 16.86
N SER A 519 -22.82 -0.36 17.27
CA SER A 519 -22.84 0.55 18.42
C SER A 519 -22.38 1.96 18.06
N PHE A 520 -23.28 2.94 18.17
CA PHE A 520 -22.91 4.35 18.09
C PHE A 520 -22.11 4.80 19.32
N ALA A 521 -22.24 4.12 20.45
CA ALA A 521 -21.41 4.35 21.64
C ALA A 521 -19.95 3.95 21.38
N ASP A 522 -19.72 2.83 20.71
CA ASP A 522 -18.39 2.35 20.31
C ASP A 522 -17.78 3.30 19.27
N LEU A 523 -18.56 3.76 18.29
CA LEU A 523 -18.14 4.82 17.36
C LEU A 523 -17.79 6.14 18.06
N ALA A 524 -18.54 6.53 19.08
CA ALA A 524 -18.24 7.73 19.84
C ALA A 524 -16.88 7.61 20.55
N ALA A 525 -16.57 6.43 21.11
CA ALA A 525 -15.27 6.15 21.69
C ALA A 525 -14.15 6.10 20.66
N ASP A 526 -14.36 5.48 19.49
CA ASP A 526 -13.38 5.45 18.41
C ASP A 526 -13.03 6.86 17.93
N ARG A 527 -14.05 7.65 17.61
CA ARG A 527 -13.87 9.02 17.10
C ARG A 527 -13.24 9.94 18.14
N ALA A 528 -13.61 9.79 19.41
CA ALA A 528 -12.98 10.49 20.52
C ALA A 528 -11.49 10.14 20.64
N GLY A 529 -11.13 8.86 20.50
CA GLY A 529 -9.75 8.40 20.48
C GLY A 529 -8.94 8.99 19.33
N VAL A 530 -9.52 9.02 18.12
CA VAL A 530 -8.90 9.65 16.95
C VAL A 530 -8.69 11.16 17.16
N ARG A 531 -9.68 11.85 17.74
CA ARG A 531 -9.59 13.29 18.06
C ARG A 531 -8.52 13.56 19.11
N PHE A 532 -8.43 12.71 20.13
CA PHE A 532 -7.38 12.76 21.15
C PHE A 532 -5.99 12.61 20.51
N ALA A 533 -5.80 11.59 19.67
CA ALA A 533 -4.52 11.37 18.98
C ALA A 533 -4.10 12.59 18.15
N ARG A 534 -5.02 13.17 17.37
CA ARG A 534 -4.75 14.41 16.62
C ARG A 534 -4.26 15.54 17.52
N ALA A 535 -4.95 15.76 18.64
CA ALA A 535 -4.66 16.82 19.60
C ALA A 535 -3.24 16.63 20.19
N VAL A 536 -2.95 15.42 20.68
CA VAL A 536 -1.64 15.04 21.24
C VAL A 536 -0.50 15.17 20.24
N LEU A 537 -0.69 14.69 19.00
CA LEU A 537 0.32 14.80 17.93
C LEU A 537 0.56 16.26 17.51
N SER A 538 -0.44 17.13 17.65
CA SER A 538 -0.30 18.57 17.42
C SER A 538 0.29 19.34 18.61
N GLY A 539 0.59 18.65 19.72
CA GLY A 539 1.18 19.24 20.92
C GLY A 539 0.20 19.98 21.83
N SER A 540 -1.11 19.84 21.62
CA SER A 540 -2.14 20.49 22.44
C SER A 540 -3.25 19.50 22.80
N PRO A 541 -3.26 18.95 24.04
CA PRO A 541 -2.32 19.24 25.12
C PRO A 541 -0.93 18.63 24.87
N PRO A 542 0.15 19.21 25.43
CA PRO A 542 1.45 18.57 25.44
C PRO A 542 1.41 17.32 26.33
N VAL A 543 2.28 16.34 26.05
CA VAL A 543 2.37 15.08 26.83
C VAL A 543 2.55 15.33 28.34
N ALA A 544 3.34 16.34 28.72
CA ALA A 544 3.50 16.74 30.12
C ALA A 544 2.19 17.22 30.78
N GLY A 545 1.30 17.85 30.01
CA GLY A 545 -0.05 18.20 30.46
C GLY A 545 -0.91 16.96 30.69
N ILE A 546 -0.81 15.97 29.82
CA ILE A 546 -1.49 14.68 29.99
C ILE A 546 -1.02 13.98 31.27
N ALA A 547 0.29 13.98 31.55
CA ALA A 547 0.87 13.37 32.75
C ALA A 547 0.32 13.96 34.07
N THR A 548 -0.10 15.22 34.06
CA THR A 548 -0.50 15.96 35.27
C THR A 548 -2.02 16.10 35.41
N SER A 549 -2.74 16.35 34.33
CA SER A 549 -4.15 16.78 34.38
C SER A 549 -5.10 15.93 33.53
N PHE A 550 -4.65 14.82 32.95
CA PHE A 550 -5.54 13.97 32.16
C PHE A 550 -6.70 13.47 33.01
N ARG A 551 -7.92 13.63 32.49
CA ARG A 551 -9.12 12.94 32.92
C ARG A 551 -9.87 12.50 31.68
N LEU A 552 -10.27 11.25 31.63
CA LEU A 552 -10.85 10.65 30.43
C LEU A 552 -12.18 11.29 30.04
N ASP A 553 -12.96 11.77 31.02
CA ASP A 553 -14.20 12.49 30.81
C ASP A 553 -14.03 13.84 30.07
N ASN A 554 -12.82 14.38 30.01
CA ASN A 554 -12.47 15.55 29.20
C ASN A 554 -12.25 15.20 27.72
N TYR A 555 -12.09 13.93 27.37
CA TYR A 555 -11.74 13.48 26.01
C TYR A 555 -12.75 12.51 25.40
N LEU A 556 -13.59 11.87 26.20
CA LEU A 556 -14.64 10.96 25.76
C LEU A 556 -16.03 11.51 26.14
N PRO A 557 -16.95 11.76 25.19
CA PRO A 557 -18.27 12.31 25.50
C PRO A 557 -19.15 11.34 26.30
N PRO A 558 -20.21 11.84 26.96
CA PRO A 558 -21.29 11.00 27.47
C PRO A 558 -21.94 10.18 26.35
N ILE A 559 -22.17 8.90 26.60
CA ILE A 559 -22.69 7.93 25.62
C ILE A 559 -24.20 7.72 25.73
N GLU A 560 -24.85 8.34 26.73
CA GLU A 560 -26.27 8.20 26.95
C GLU A 560 -27.07 8.66 25.72
N GLY A 561 -28.07 7.86 25.35
CA GLY A 561 -28.91 8.10 24.18
C GLY A 561 -28.26 7.78 22.83
N LEU A 562 -27.04 7.24 22.79
CA LEU A 562 -26.48 6.64 21.58
C LEU A 562 -27.00 5.21 21.45
N GLU A 563 -27.51 4.86 20.28
CA GLU A 563 -28.06 3.52 20.06
C GLU A 563 -26.96 2.47 19.89
N GLU A 564 -27.19 1.28 20.44
CA GLU A 564 -26.24 0.17 20.37
C GLU A 564 -26.95 -1.18 20.25
N GLY A 565 -26.19 -2.23 19.92
CA GLY A 565 -26.73 -3.58 19.77
C GLY A 565 -27.59 -3.78 18.54
N LEU A 566 -27.45 -2.92 17.51
CA LEU A 566 -28.33 -2.94 16.34
C LEU A 566 -27.88 -4.00 15.32
N PRO A 567 -28.74 -4.96 14.94
CA PRO A 567 -28.49 -5.82 13.78
C PRO A 567 -28.38 -4.98 12.50
N LEU A 568 -27.63 -5.46 11.50
CA LEU A 568 -27.45 -4.72 10.25
C LEU A 568 -28.79 -4.32 9.59
N ALA A 569 -29.80 -5.18 9.65
CA ALA A 569 -31.13 -4.89 9.09
C ALA A 569 -31.77 -3.64 9.75
N ASP A 570 -31.60 -3.47 11.05
CA ASP A 570 -32.13 -2.33 11.79
C ASP A 570 -31.32 -1.06 11.53
N VAL A 571 -29.99 -1.18 11.38
CA VAL A 571 -29.13 -0.08 10.94
C VAL A 571 -29.60 0.45 9.58
N ILE A 572 -29.76 -0.43 8.59
CA ILE A 572 -30.22 -0.08 7.24
C ILE A 572 -31.62 0.53 7.28
N LYS A 573 -32.54 -0.07 8.03
CA LYS A 573 -33.93 0.39 8.11
C LYS A 573 -34.03 1.80 8.73
N ARG A 574 -33.30 2.04 9.82
CA ARG A 574 -33.45 3.26 10.64
C ARG A 574 -32.56 4.40 10.15
N PHE A 575 -31.31 4.10 9.83
CA PHE A 575 -30.29 5.10 9.50
C PHE A 575 -29.86 5.06 8.04
N GLY A 576 -30.28 4.05 7.28
CA GLY A 576 -29.76 3.83 5.94
C GLY A 576 -28.36 3.21 5.95
N GLY A 577 -27.73 3.18 4.78
CA GLY A 577 -26.33 2.77 4.65
C GLY A 577 -25.38 3.95 4.87
N LYS A 578 -24.06 3.69 4.78
CA LYS A 578 -23.03 4.73 4.79
C LYS A 578 -23.26 5.73 3.64
N GLY A 579 -23.38 7.02 3.97
CA GLY A 579 -23.73 8.10 3.02
C GLY A 579 -25.22 8.44 2.97
N ASP A 580 -26.06 7.80 3.78
CA ASP A 580 -27.44 8.25 4.03
C ASP A 580 -27.43 9.42 5.03
N PRO A 581 -28.19 10.51 4.77
CA PRO A 581 -28.24 11.67 5.66
C PRO A 581 -28.59 11.35 7.12
N ARG A 582 -29.36 10.29 7.38
CA ARG A 582 -29.74 9.88 8.74
C ARG A 582 -28.57 9.30 9.51
N PHE A 583 -27.74 8.49 8.85
CA PHE A 583 -26.50 7.97 9.42
C PHE A 583 -25.50 9.10 9.65
N ASP A 584 -25.34 9.98 8.67
CA ASP A 584 -24.42 11.13 8.76
C ASP A 584 -24.83 12.09 9.89
N ALA A 585 -26.14 12.24 10.16
CA ALA A 585 -26.63 13.02 11.29
C ALA A 585 -26.22 12.44 12.65
N GLN A 586 -26.18 11.10 12.79
CA GLN A 586 -25.68 10.46 14.02
C GLN A 586 -24.17 10.67 14.19
N ILE A 587 -23.39 10.57 13.12
CA ILE A 587 -21.96 10.87 13.16
C ILE A 587 -21.71 12.34 13.52
N ALA A 588 -22.48 13.26 12.93
CA ALA A 588 -22.40 14.69 13.23
C ALA A 588 -22.81 15.01 14.68
N GLU A 589 -23.78 14.28 15.25
CA GLU A 589 -24.12 14.36 16.68
C GLU A 589 -22.94 13.95 17.55
N ILE A 590 -22.32 12.81 17.27
CA ILE A 590 -21.14 12.33 17.99
C ILE A 590 -20.02 13.36 17.93
N ASP A 591 -19.70 13.87 16.73
CA ASP A 591 -18.66 14.87 16.54
C ASP A 591 -18.95 16.15 17.32
N ARG A 592 -20.22 16.59 17.36
CA ARG A 592 -20.63 17.75 18.14
C ARG A 592 -20.44 17.53 19.64
N ARG A 593 -20.76 16.34 20.16
CA ARG A 593 -20.53 15.98 21.57
C ARG A 593 -19.05 15.99 21.90
N ILE A 594 -18.21 15.44 21.02
CA ILE A 594 -16.76 15.47 21.17
C ILE A 594 -16.27 16.92 21.19
N ASP A 595 -16.65 17.74 20.22
CA ASP A 595 -16.21 19.14 20.13
C ASP A 595 -16.66 20.01 21.32
N ALA A 596 -17.71 19.61 22.04
CA ALA A 596 -18.21 20.30 23.23
C ALA A 596 -17.43 19.94 24.52
N LEU A 597 -16.52 18.97 24.47
CA LEU A 597 -15.75 18.54 25.63
C LEU A 597 -14.77 19.61 26.12
N PRO A 598 -14.46 19.66 27.43
CA PRO A 598 -13.55 20.64 28.02
C PRO A 598 -12.19 20.75 27.31
N ALA A 599 -11.65 19.62 26.84
CA ALA A 599 -10.36 19.58 26.13
C ALA A 599 -10.38 20.32 24.78
N TYR A 600 -11.55 20.49 24.15
CA TYR A 600 -11.69 21.06 22.80
C TYR A 600 -12.51 22.35 22.77
N SER A 601 -13.35 22.58 23.79
CA SER A 601 -14.19 23.78 23.89
C SER A 601 -13.38 25.05 24.17
N LEU A 602 -12.27 24.94 24.91
CA LEU A 602 -11.38 26.08 25.20
C LEU A 602 -10.64 26.58 23.95
N LEU A 603 -10.26 25.66 23.05
CA LEU A 603 -9.64 25.98 21.75
C LEU A 603 -10.57 26.78 20.82
N ARG A 604 -11.90 26.73 21.00
CA ARG A 604 -12.87 27.52 20.23
C ARG A 604 -13.07 28.95 20.75
N LEU A 605 -12.65 29.24 21.99
CA LEU A 605 -12.80 30.57 22.60
C LEU A 605 -11.60 31.48 22.37
N GLY A 606 -10.54 31.00 21.70
CA GLY A 606 -9.34 31.80 21.41
C GLY A 606 -8.57 32.23 22.67
N LEU A 607 -8.80 31.57 23.80
CA LEU A 607 -8.01 31.76 25.01
C LEU A 607 -6.85 30.76 25.00
N PRO A 608 -5.64 31.20 25.38
CA PRO A 608 -4.40 30.45 25.23
C PRO A 608 -4.39 29.10 25.95
#